data_AF-A0A067M7S4-F1
#
_entry.id   AF-A0A067M7S4-F1
#
_cell.length_a   1.000
_cell.length_b   1.000
_cell.length_c   1.000
_cell.angle_alpha   90.00
_cell.angle_beta   90.00
_cell.angle_gamma   90.00
#
_symmetry.space_group_name_H-M   'P 1'
#
loop_
_entity.id
_entity.type
_entity.pdbx_description
1 polymer ?
#
loop_
_entity_poly.entity_id
_entity_poly.type
_entity_poly.pdbx_seq_one_letter_code
_entity_poly.pdbx_strand_id
1 'polypeptide(L)'
;LMNMKGHNGVCPCQACNIVGIRIEGSNNKIHYVPLHRDELGASYQPLGLPLRNHTQFMTNARDVEEASSDAESRQLAEQHGIKGIPILATLGSIQFPASFPYDFMHLVWENVVKTLILLWTGKFAPLKQDSGQPYHIQKTVWDAIGKATEEAGSTIPSVFGCRVPNIAERRSEFSAEAYSIWTTFLGPVLLRKQFDNEAYYRHFCKLVRLLNICLRYELTVKDMSDLRKGFADWVLEYERYVHAFFSISVLKHKYEHQHNRPSKFVQETCYGQIKRIISFIICPSPLFQQISKPIHLTLTAIAPCKITRRDRLGTPHFRTVGPYAIVDVSYIEALIGRVKDPKKSTWAIIER
;
A
#
# COMPACT_ATOMS: atom_id res chain seq x y z
N LEU A 1 -3.01 -20.56 -20.10
CA LEU A 1 -2.13 -21.66 -19.66
C LEU A 1 -2.60 -22.30 -18.35
N MET A 2 -2.58 -21.59 -17.22
CA MET A 2 -3.03 -22.14 -15.92
C MET A 2 -4.55 -22.11 -15.68
N ASN A 3 -5.35 -21.66 -16.64
CA ASN A 3 -6.79 -21.50 -16.51
C ASN A 3 -7.24 -20.64 -15.30
N MET A 4 -6.47 -19.62 -14.93
CA MET A 4 -6.80 -18.72 -13.81
C MET A 4 -7.89 -17.71 -14.18
N LYS A 5 -8.61 -17.21 -13.16
CA LYS A 5 -9.38 -15.96 -13.24
C LYS A 5 -8.42 -14.77 -13.36
N GLY A 6 -8.95 -13.66 -13.89
CA GLY A 6 -8.17 -12.44 -14.11
C GLY A 6 -7.75 -11.75 -12.81
N HIS A 7 -6.75 -10.86 -12.91
CA HIS A 7 -6.14 -10.12 -11.80
C HIS A 7 -7.10 -9.19 -11.03
N ASN A 8 -8.30 -8.91 -11.56
CA ASN A 8 -9.33 -8.10 -10.90
C ASN A 8 -10.38 -8.94 -10.15
N GLY A 9 -10.22 -10.27 -10.10
CA GLY A 9 -11.14 -11.19 -9.44
C GLY A 9 -10.98 -11.25 -7.92
N VAL A 10 -11.90 -11.97 -7.27
CA VAL A 10 -11.91 -12.16 -5.80
C VAL A 10 -10.66 -12.89 -5.33
N CYS A 11 -10.17 -13.91 -6.03
CA CYS A 11 -8.88 -14.54 -5.74
C CYS A 11 -7.91 -14.34 -6.92
N PRO A 12 -7.18 -13.20 -6.97
CA PRO A 12 -6.46 -12.80 -8.18
C PRO A 12 -5.05 -13.39 -8.29
N CYS A 13 -4.47 -13.91 -7.19
CA CYS A 13 -3.09 -14.38 -7.19
C CYS A 13 -2.98 -15.81 -7.72
N GLN A 14 -2.05 -16.02 -8.66
CA GLN A 14 -1.74 -17.35 -9.18
C GLN A 14 -0.99 -18.25 -8.19
N ALA A 15 -0.24 -17.69 -7.25
CA ALA A 15 0.63 -18.46 -6.35
C ALA A 15 0.08 -18.66 -4.94
N CYS A 16 -0.90 -17.87 -4.52
CA CYS A 16 -1.48 -17.95 -3.18
C CYS A 16 -2.99 -17.73 -3.19
N ASN A 17 -3.63 -18.07 -2.09
CA ASN A 17 -5.07 -18.00 -1.87
C ASN A 17 -5.48 -16.67 -1.21
N ILE A 18 -4.75 -15.58 -1.48
CA ILE A 18 -5.17 -14.26 -1.00
C ILE A 18 -6.48 -13.86 -1.68
N VAL A 19 -7.37 -13.27 -0.89
CA VAL A 19 -8.67 -12.81 -1.34
C VAL A 19 -8.63 -11.29 -1.45
N GLY A 20 -9.07 -10.71 -2.55
CA GLY A 20 -9.19 -9.27 -2.72
C GLY A 20 -10.48 -8.72 -2.13
N ILE A 21 -10.43 -7.46 -1.70
CA ILE A 21 -11.56 -6.70 -1.16
C ILE A 21 -11.94 -5.58 -2.12
N ARG A 22 -13.19 -5.13 -2.08
CA ARG A 22 -13.64 -3.94 -2.83
C ARG A 22 -13.51 -2.69 -1.97
N ILE A 23 -13.42 -1.54 -2.63
CA ILE A 23 -13.53 -0.26 -1.95
C ILE A 23 -15.00 -0.06 -1.58
N GLU A 24 -15.30 0.03 -0.29
CA GLU A 24 -16.65 0.28 0.20
C GLU A 24 -17.21 1.60 -0.36
N GLY A 25 -18.49 1.59 -0.72
CA GLY A 25 -19.16 2.76 -1.30
C GLY A 25 -18.67 3.18 -2.71
N SER A 26 -17.80 2.39 -3.34
CA SER A 26 -17.32 2.64 -4.70
C SER A 26 -18.07 1.82 -5.75
N ASN A 27 -18.37 2.43 -6.90
CA ASN A 27 -18.83 1.71 -8.09
C ASN A 27 -17.70 0.91 -8.78
N ASN A 28 -16.47 0.98 -8.25
CA ASN A 28 -15.34 0.23 -8.77
C ASN A 28 -15.50 -1.27 -8.48
N LYS A 29 -15.57 -2.07 -9.56
CA LYS A 29 -15.71 -3.53 -9.48
C LYS A 29 -14.38 -4.28 -9.26
N ILE A 30 -13.26 -3.56 -9.25
CA ILE A 30 -11.92 -4.14 -9.07
C ILE A 30 -11.73 -4.55 -7.60
N HIS A 31 -11.19 -5.75 -7.40
CA HIS A 31 -10.74 -6.20 -6.09
C HIS A 31 -9.27 -5.84 -5.87
N TYR A 32 -8.95 -5.32 -4.69
CA TYR A 32 -7.61 -4.96 -4.26
C TYR A 32 -7.15 -5.92 -3.17
N VAL A 33 -5.84 -6.12 -3.06
CA VAL A 33 -5.24 -7.05 -2.10
C VAL A 33 -4.32 -6.33 -1.10
N PRO A 34 -4.86 -5.42 -0.26
CA PRO A 34 -4.05 -4.84 0.80
C PRO A 34 -3.68 -5.94 1.82
N LEU A 35 -2.47 -5.85 2.36
CA LEU A 35 -2.01 -6.68 3.46
C LEU A 35 -2.75 -6.29 4.72
N HIS A 36 -2.86 -5.00 5.03
CA HIS A 36 -3.67 -4.54 6.14
C HIS A 36 -5.17 -4.53 5.79
N ARG A 37 -5.99 -5.05 6.71
CA ARG A 37 -7.45 -5.07 6.64
C ARG A 37 -8.03 -4.76 8.01
N ASP A 38 -9.14 -4.04 8.01
CA ASP A 38 -9.84 -3.64 9.22
C ASP A 38 -10.45 -4.82 9.97
N GLU A 39 -10.78 -5.91 9.26
CA GLU A 39 -11.30 -7.14 9.85
C GLU A 39 -10.22 -7.93 10.61
N LEU A 40 -10.56 -8.37 11.83
CA LEU A 40 -9.67 -9.11 12.72
C LEU A 40 -9.22 -10.44 12.09
N GLY A 41 -7.91 -10.66 12.00
CA GLY A 41 -7.34 -11.88 11.44
C GLY A 41 -7.40 -11.98 9.90
N ALA A 42 -7.98 -10.99 9.22
CA ALA A 42 -8.05 -10.94 7.76
C ALA A 42 -6.77 -10.36 7.12
N SER A 43 -5.94 -9.65 7.91
CA SER A 43 -4.67 -9.08 7.42
C SER A 43 -3.68 -10.17 7.04
N TYR A 44 -2.95 -9.97 5.94
CA TYR A 44 -1.94 -10.92 5.46
C TYR A 44 -0.54 -10.57 5.95
N GLN A 45 0.18 -11.59 6.42
CA GLN A 45 1.63 -11.48 6.65
C GLN A 45 2.38 -11.74 5.35
N PRO A 46 3.18 -10.79 4.83
CA PRO A 46 3.79 -10.91 3.50
C PRO A 46 4.75 -12.10 3.39
N LEU A 47 5.38 -12.53 4.49
CA LEU A 47 6.24 -13.72 4.53
C LEU A 47 5.49 -15.03 4.82
N GLY A 48 4.22 -14.94 5.18
CA GLY A 48 3.35 -16.05 5.58
C GLY A 48 2.05 -16.10 4.76
N LEU A 49 2.13 -15.80 3.47
CA LEU A 49 0.98 -15.86 2.56
C LEU A 49 0.46 -17.31 2.44
N PRO A 50 -0.86 -17.51 2.25
CA PRO A 50 -1.45 -18.84 2.08
C PRO A 50 -1.13 -19.39 0.68
N LEU A 51 0.09 -19.91 0.49
CA LEU A 51 0.56 -20.40 -0.80
C LEU A 51 -0.28 -21.58 -1.30
N ARG A 52 -0.51 -21.62 -2.61
CA ARG A 52 -1.14 -22.75 -3.29
C ARG A 52 -0.11 -23.88 -3.44
N ASN A 53 -0.57 -25.11 -3.30
CA ASN A 53 0.19 -26.29 -3.69
C ASN A 53 -0.52 -27.02 -4.84
N HIS A 54 0.20 -27.94 -5.49
CA HIS A 54 -0.31 -28.65 -6.66
C HIS A 54 -1.59 -29.44 -6.39
N THR A 55 -1.62 -30.22 -5.31
CA THR A 55 -2.79 -31.02 -4.95
C THR A 55 -4.02 -30.14 -4.76
N GLN A 56 -3.89 -29.08 -3.94
CA GLN A 56 -4.99 -28.13 -3.71
C GLN A 56 -5.44 -27.46 -5.01
N PHE A 57 -4.49 -27.03 -5.86
CA PHE A 57 -4.81 -26.41 -7.13
C PHE A 57 -5.65 -27.34 -8.01
N MET A 58 -5.24 -28.61 -8.11
CA MET A 58 -5.91 -29.60 -8.95
C MET A 58 -7.27 -30.01 -8.38
N THR A 59 -7.42 -30.11 -7.07
CA THR A 59 -8.73 -30.33 -6.42
C THR A 59 -9.68 -29.20 -6.76
N ASN A 60 -9.30 -27.95 -6.48
CA ASN A 60 -10.13 -26.78 -6.77
C ASN A 60 -10.48 -26.68 -8.26
N ALA A 61 -9.58 -27.09 -9.16
CA ALA A 61 -9.81 -27.10 -10.60
C ALA A 61 -10.86 -28.16 -11.02
N ARG A 62 -10.81 -29.35 -10.40
CA ARG A 62 -11.80 -30.42 -10.62
C ARG A 62 -13.17 -30.03 -10.08
N ASP A 63 -13.22 -29.45 -8.88
CA ASP A 63 -14.47 -28.98 -8.28
C ASP A 63 -15.22 -28.02 -9.24
N VAL A 64 -14.48 -27.18 -9.96
CA VAL A 64 -15.06 -26.25 -10.96
C VAL A 64 -15.59 -26.97 -12.21
N GLU A 65 -14.95 -28.03 -12.67
CA GLU A 65 -15.37 -28.80 -13.86
C GLU A 65 -16.48 -29.82 -13.56
N GLU A 66 -16.47 -30.39 -12.36
CA GLU A 66 -17.44 -31.40 -11.90
C GLU A 66 -18.69 -30.75 -11.26
N ALA A 67 -18.76 -29.42 -11.21
CA ALA A 67 -19.89 -28.67 -10.68
C ALA A 67 -21.22 -29.10 -11.35
N SER A 68 -22.28 -29.21 -10.56
CA SER A 68 -23.59 -29.69 -10.99
C SER A 68 -24.34 -28.73 -11.91
N SER A 69 -23.91 -27.46 -11.96
CA SER A 69 -24.50 -26.42 -12.80
C SER A 69 -23.50 -25.33 -13.20
N ASP A 70 -23.81 -24.62 -14.28
CA ASP A 70 -23.06 -23.42 -14.71
C ASP A 70 -22.95 -22.36 -13.61
N ALA A 71 -23.99 -22.20 -12.78
CA ALA A 71 -24.01 -21.22 -11.70
C ALA A 71 -23.00 -21.60 -10.61
N GLU A 72 -22.99 -22.87 -10.20
CA GLU A 72 -22.05 -23.41 -9.23
C GLU A 72 -20.61 -23.36 -9.77
N SER A 73 -20.39 -23.76 -11.02
CA SER A 73 -19.07 -23.67 -11.67
C SER A 73 -18.53 -22.23 -11.63
N ARG A 74 -19.35 -21.23 -11.95
CA ARG A 74 -18.95 -19.82 -11.90
C ARG A 74 -18.60 -19.37 -10.48
N GLN A 75 -19.37 -19.79 -9.48
CA GLN A 75 -19.16 -19.46 -8.08
C GLN A 75 -17.85 -20.07 -7.55
N LEU A 76 -17.64 -21.38 -7.76
CA LEU A 76 -16.41 -22.07 -7.38
C LEU A 76 -15.20 -21.45 -8.09
N ALA A 77 -15.36 -21.10 -9.37
CA ALA A 77 -14.28 -20.49 -10.12
C ALA A 77 -13.91 -19.10 -9.60
N GLU A 78 -14.89 -18.32 -9.12
CA GLU A 78 -14.66 -17.03 -8.47
C GLU A 78 -13.97 -17.19 -7.11
N GLN A 79 -14.43 -18.13 -6.29
CA GLN A 79 -13.88 -18.45 -4.97
C GLN A 79 -12.43 -18.92 -5.05
N HIS A 80 -12.13 -19.87 -5.94
CA HIS A 80 -10.79 -20.44 -6.08
C HIS A 80 -9.87 -19.62 -6.97
N GLY A 81 -10.41 -18.69 -7.77
CA GLY A 81 -9.65 -18.00 -8.80
C GLY A 81 -9.19 -18.90 -9.95
N ILE A 82 -9.75 -20.10 -10.09
CA ILE A 82 -9.40 -21.10 -11.11
C ILE A 82 -10.65 -21.38 -11.94
N LYS A 83 -10.56 -21.42 -13.27
CA LYS A 83 -11.69 -21.64 -14.18
C LYS A 83 -11.92 -23.10 -14.56
N GLY A 84 -11.01 -24.00 -14.18
CA GLY A 84 -11.06 -25.42 -14.50
C GLY A 84 -9.66 -26.01 -14.61
N ILE A 85 -9.57 -27.25 -15.09
CA ILE A 85 -8.33 -28.00 -15.20
C ILE A 85 -7.45 -27.40 -16.30
N PRO A 86 -6.18 -27.06 -16.01
CA PRO A 86 -5.27 -26.61 -17.05
C PRO A 86 -4.98 -27.75 -18.04
N ILE A 87 -4.99 -27.47 -19.33
CA ILE A 87 -4.64 -28.47 -20.38
C ILE A 87 -3.26 -29.11 -20.15
N LEU A 88 -2.33 -28.33 -19.60
CA LEU A 88 -0.97 -28.76 -19.29
C LEU A 88 -0.88 -29.68 -18.05
N ALA A 89 -1.98 -29.90 -17.32
CA ALA A 89 -2.02 -30.87 -16.22
C ALA A 89 -1.90 -32.32 -16.69
N THR A 90 -2.03 -32.58 -17.99
CA THR A 90 -1.73 -33.87 -18.62
C THR A 90 -0.23 -34.21 -18.55
N LEU A 91 0.64 -33.22 -18.35
CA LEU A 91 2.08 -33.40 -18.22
C LEU A 91 2.46 -33.61 -16.76
N GLY A 92 2.80 -34.84 -16.38
CA GLY A 92 3.15 -35.20 -15.00
C GLY A 92 4.41 -34.49 -14.44
N SER A 93 5.22 -33.87 -15.29
CA SER A 93 6.37 -33.06 -14.89
C SER A 93 6.04 -31.62 -14.50
N ILE A 94 4.79 -31.18 -14.70
CA ILE A 94 4.35 -29.82 -14.42
C ILE A 94 3.61 -29.76 -13.08
N GLN A 95 4.03 -28.83 -12.22
CA GLN A 95 3.36 -28.52 -10.97
C GLN A 95 2.68 -27.16 -11.05
N PHE A 96 1.43 -27.10 -10.59
CA PHE A 96 0.65 -25.88 -10.55
C PHE A 96 0.65 -25.30 -9.14
N PRO A 97 0.89 -24.01 -8.93
CA PRO A 97 1.33 -23.01 -9.93
C PRO A 97 2.87 -22.96 -10.12
N ALA A 98 3.64 -23.78 -9.39
CA ALA A 98 5.09 -23.65 -9.24
C ALA A 98 5.90 -23.67 -10.56
N SER A 99 5.44 -24.37 -11.59
CA SER A 99 6.12 -24.45 -12.90
C SER A 99 5.89 -23.23 -13.79
N PHE A 100 5.07 -22.26 -13.38
CA PHE A 100 4.75 -21.08 -14.17
C PHE A 100 5.33 -19.83 -13.50
N PRO A 101 6.36 -19.22 -14.09
CA PRO A 101 6.90 -17.97 -13.55
C PRO A 101 5.88 -16.85 -13.66
N TYR A 102 6.08 -15.80 -12.86
CA TYR A 102 5.34 -14.56 -13.05
C TYR A 102 5.75 -13.90 -14.35
N ASP A 103 4.78 -13.28 -15.02
CA ASP A 103 5.05 -12.34 -16.09
C ASP A 103 5.66 -11.06 -15.50
N PHE A 104 6.99 -11.08 -15.32
CA PHE A 104 7.73 -10.01 -14.67
C PHE A 104 7.59 -8.68 -15.42
N MET A 105 7.54 -8.73 -16.76
CA MET A 105 7.38 -7.57 -17.61
C MET A 105 6.06 -6.85 -17.31
N HIS A 106 4.94 -7.58 -17.34
CA HIS A 106 3.65 -6.94 -17.05
C HIS A 106 3.50 -6.59 -15.57
N LEU A 107 3.93 -7.48 -14.67
CA LEU A 107 3.76 -7.29 -13.24
C LEU A 107 4.55 -6.08 -12.72
N VAL A 108 5.82 -5.95 -13.09
CA VAL A 108 6.67 -4.88 -12.57
C VAL A 108 6.54 -3.61 -13.42
N TRP A 109 6.80 -3.71 -14.72
CA TRP A 109 6.95 -2.53 -15.58
C TRP A 109 5.62 -1.91 -15.94
N GLU A 110 4.67 -2.74 -16.37
CA GLU A 110 3.35 -2.28 -16.81
C GLU A 110 2.37 -2.04 -15.65
N ASN A 111 2.55 -2.68 -14.50
CA ASN A 111 1.63 -2.53 -13.36
C ASN A 111 2.25 -1.73 -12.22
N VAL A 112 3.26 -2.25 -11.51
CA VAL A 112 3.82 -1.60 -10.31
C VAL A 112 4.39 -0.22 -10.62
N VAL A 113 5.31 -0.10 -11.59
CA VAL A 113 5.96 1.18 -11.93
C VAL A 113 4.95 2.18 -12.48
N LYS A 114 4.05 1.75 -13.38
CA LYS A 114 2.96 2.60 -13.88
C LYS A 114 2.08 3.12 -12.75
N THR A 115 1.79 2.29 -11.75
CA THR A 115 0.96 2.66 -10.59
C THR A 115 1.68 3.69 -9.72
N LEU A 116 2.97 3.49 -9.44
CA LEU A 116 3.79 4.46 -8.70
C LEU A 116 3.84 5.82 -9.40
N ILE A 117 4.03 5.86 -10.72
CA ILE A 117 4.02 7.10 -11.49
C ILE A 117 2.64 7.78 -11.41
N LEU A 118 1.55 7.01 -11.53
CA LEU A 118 0.20 7.54 -11.38
C LEU A 118 -0.02 8.14 -9.99
N LEU A 119 0.52 7.52 -8.94
CA LEU A 119 0.46 8.03 -7.57
C LEU A 119 1.25 9.33 -7.43
N TRP A 120 2.52 9.35 -7.84
CA TRP A 120 3.38 10.53 -7.72
C TRP A 120 2.87 11.72 -8.53
N THR A 121 2.14 11.48 -9.61
CA THR A 121 1.57 12.54 -10.46
C THR A 121 0.12 12.90 -10.11
N GLY A 122 -0.46 12.31 -9.06
CA GLY A 122 -1.84 12.55 -8.65
C GLY A 122 -2.89 12.10 -9.68
N LYS A 123 -2.52 11.15 -10.55
CA LYS A 123 -3.36 10.63 -11.64
C LYS A 123 -3.94 9.23 -11.34
N PHE A 124 -3.62 8.65 -10.19
CA PHE A 124 -4.15 7.35 -9.79
C PHE A 124 -5.65 7.47 -9.48
N ALA A 125 -6.50 6.90 -10.35
CA ALA A 125 -7.95 7.13 -10.30
C ALA A 125 -8.61 6.83 -8.95
N PRO A 126 -8.28 5.73 -8.23
CA PRO A 126 -8.86 5.45 -6.92
C PRO A 126 -8.57 6.51 -5.85
N LEU A 127 -7.44 7.23 -5.97
CA LEU A 127 -6.99 8.25 -5.00
C LEU A 127 -6.93 9.65 -5.63
N LYS A 128 -7.65 9.89 -6.74
CA LYS A 128 -7.56 11.15 -7.48
C LYS A 128 -8.04 12.36 -6.66
N GLN A 129 -8.88 12.13 -5.66
CA GLN A 129 -9.39 13.17 -4.76
C GLN A 129 -8.34 13.60 -3.71
N ASP A 130 -7.29 12.82 -3.51
CA ASP A 130 -6.26 13.07 -2.51
C ASP A 130 -5.26 14.11 -2.99
N SER A 131 -5.59 15.39 -2.86
CA SER A 131 -4.66 16.47 -3.24
C SER A 131 -3.57 16.71 -2.18
N GLY A 132 -2.39 17.17 -2.62
CA GLY A 132 -1.32 17.64 -1.70
C GLY A 132 -0.63 16.54 -0.90
N GLN A 133 -0.68 15.29 -1.35
CA GLN A 133 0.00 14.19 -0.67
C GLN A 133 1.53 14.34 -0.72
N PRO A 134 2.26 13.96 0.34
CA PRO A 134 3.70 14.20 0.42
C PRO A 134 4.54 13.33 -0.54
N TYR A 135 3.91 12.37 -1.23
CA TYR A 135 4.49 11.61 -2.34
C TYR A 135 4.22 12.22 -3.71
N HIS A 136 3.45 13.31 -3.80
CA HIS A 136 3.21 13.98 -5.06
C HIS A 136 4.42 14.79 -5.51
N ILE A 137 4.75 14.67 -6.79
CA ILE A 137 5.75 15.49 -7.47
C ILE A 137 4.99 16.62 -8.18
N GLN A 138 5.44 17.85 -7.98
CA GLN A 138 4.84 19.01 -8.63
C GLN A 138 4.91 18.87 -10.15
N LYS A 139 3.86 19.33 -10.85
CA LYS A 139 3.78 19.21 -12.31
C LYS A 139 5.01 19.79 -13.02
N THR A 140 5.45 20.98 -12.62
CA THR A 140 6.64 21.64 -13.21
C THR A 140 7.91 20.82 -13.03
N VAL A 141 8.07 20.16 -11.88
CA VAL A 141 9.18 19.24 -11.61
C VAL A 141 9.07 17.97 -12.46
N TRP A 142 7.86 17.40 -12.57
CA TRP A 142 7.62 16.21 -13.39
C TRP A 142 7.86 16.48 -14.89
N ASP A 143 7.44 17.64 -15.39
CA ASP A 143 7.68 18.06 -16.78
C ASP A 143 9.19 18.22 -17.04
N ALA A 144 9.96 18.75 -16.08
CA ALA A 144 11.43 18.82 -16.17
C ALA A 144 12.09 17.43 -16.18
N ILE A 145 11.60 16.49 -15.35
CA ILE A 145 12.04 15.09 -15.37
C ILE A 145 11.74 14.45 -16.74
N GLY A 146 10.58 14.76 -17.33
CA GLY A 146 10.19 14.34 -18.67
C GLY A 146 11.20 14.75 -19.74
N LYS A 147 11.60 16.02 -19.75
CA LYS A 147 12.62 16.54 -20.68
C LYS A 147 13.98 15.89 -20.46
N ALA A 148 14.44 15.83 -19.21
CA ALA A 148 15.73 15.21 -18.86
C ALA A 148 15.77 13.71 -19.24
N THR A 149 14.63 13.02 -19.18
CA THR A 149 14.50 11.61 -19.62
C THR A 149 14.81 11.48 -21.11
N GLU A 150 14.22 12.34 -21.95
CA GLU A 150 14.42 12.30 -23.40
C GLU A 150 15.84 12.72 -23.82
N GLU A 151 16.40 13.72 -23.14
CA GLU A 151 17.76 14.22 -23.36
C GLU A 151 18.83 13.16 -23.03
N ALA A 152 18.61 12.35 -22.00
CA ALA A 152 19.50 11.23 -21.65
C ALA A 152 19.64 10.20 -22.79
N GLY A 153 18.63 10.12 -23.67
CA GLY A 153 18.67 9.29 -24.87
C GLY A 153 19.81 9.60 -25.84
N SER A 154 20.36 10.83 -25.80
CA SER A 154 21.50 11.22 -26.64
C SER A 154 22.86 10.83 -26.04
N THR A 155 22.90 10.43 -24.77
CA THR A 155 24.15 10.12 -24.05
C THR A 155 24.25 8.66 -23.62
N ILE A 156 23.13 7.93 -23.56
CA ILE A 156 23.11 6.51 -23.23
C ILE A 156 23.45 5.69 -24.48
N PRO A 157 24.49 4.83 -24.43
CA PRO A 157 24.81 3.94 -25.55
C PRO A 157 23.68 2.97 -25.86
N SER A 158 23.45 2.65 -27.13
CA SER A 158 22.37 1.77 -27.58
C SER A 158 22.42 0.35 -27.01
N VAL A 159 23.59 -0.12 -26.53
CA VAL A 159 23.73 -1.41 -25.84
C VAL A 159 22.94 -1.47 -24.53
N PHE A 160 22.57 -0.33 -23.95
CA PHE A 160 21.72 -0.26 -22.75
C PHE A 160 20.21 -0.36 -23.07
N GLY A 161 19.86 -0.44 -24.35
CA GLY A 161 18.49 -0.65 -24.83
C GLY A 161 17.92 0.56 -25.58
N CYS A 162 16.60 0.61 -25.66
CA CYS A 162 15.89 1.63 -26.44
C CYS A 162 16.04 3.06 -25.87
N ARG A 163 15.90 4.05 -26.77
CA ARG A 163 15.83 5.46 -26.38
C ARG A 163 14.51 5.72 -25.66
N VAL A 164 14.59 6.12 -24.39
CA VAL A 164 13.40 6.36 -23.55
C VAL A 164 12.69 7.67 -23.95
N PRO A 165 11.39 7.66 -24.29
CA PRO A 165 10.64 8.89 -24.59
C PRO A 165 10.44 9.78 -23.37
N ASN A 166 9.91 10.98 -23.56
CA ASN A 166 9.55 11.88 -22.47
C ASN A 166 8.45 11.26 -21.57
N ILE A 167 8.75 10.96 -20.31
CA ILE A 167 7.83 10.27 -19.39
C ILE A 167 6.62 11.12 -18.97
N ALA A 168 6.71 12.44 -19.08
CA ALA A 168 5.63 13.36 -18.71
C ALA A 168 4.59 13.52 -19.83
N GLU A 169 5.05 13.61 -21.08
CA GLU A 169 4.22 13.96 -22.24
C GLU A 169 3.89 12.76 -23.13
N ARG A 170 4.83 11.84 -23.33
CA ARG A 170 4.75 10.76 -24.32
C ARG A 170 4.66 9.38 -23.68
N ARG A 171 3.94 9.30 -22.55
CA ARG A 171 3.76 8.05 -21.80
C ARG A 171 3.10 6.92 -22.61
N SER A 172 2.26 7.25 -23.59
CA SER A 172 1.64 6.26 -24.49
C SER A 172 2.66 5.52 -25.35
N GLU A 173 3.85 6.10 -25.57
CA GLU A 173 4.94 5.49 -26.33
C GLU A 173 5.84 4.59 -25.47
N PHE A 174 5.63 4.53 -24.16
CA PHE A 174 6.46 3.71 -23.28
C PHE A 174 6.12 2.22 -23.43
N SER A 175 7.09 1.48 -23.95
CA SER A 175 7.13 0.02 -23.84
C SER A 175 7.55 -0.42 -22.43
N ALA A 176 7.38 -1.71 -22.14
CA ALA A 176 7.88 -2.28 -20.90
C ALA A 176 9.42 -2.18 -20.79
N GLU A 177 10.14 -2.25 -21.91
CA GLU A 177 11.58 -2.00 -21.95
C GLU A 177 11.91 -0.56 -21.55
N ALA A 178 11.19 0.44 -22.10
CA ALA A 178 11.38 1.84 -21.73
C ALA A 178 11.12 2.08 -20.24
N TYR A 179 10.09 1.43 -19.65
CA TYR A 179 9.85 1.46 -18.21
C TYR A 179 10.97 0.80 -17.41
N SER A 180 11.51 -0.33 -17.87
CA SER A 180 12.64 -1.00 -17.23
C SER A 180 13.85 -0.07 -17.19
N ILE A 181 14.29 0.44 -18.35
CA ILE A 181 15.45 1.35 -18.47
C ILE A 181 15.24 2.61 -17.62
N TRP A 182 14.06 3.21 -17.71
CA TRP A 182 13.75 4.39 -16.92
C TRP A 182 13.82 4.07 -15.43
N THR A 183 13.26 2.96 -14.98
CA THR A 183 13.21 2.62 -13.55
C THR A 183 14.58 2.27 -12.98
N THR A 184 15.40 1.51 -13.72
CA THR A 184 16.67 0.99 -13.20
C THR A 184 17.82 1.96 -13.34
N PHE A 185 17.83 2.79 -14.40
CA PHE A 185 18.95 3.70 -14.70
C PHE A 185 18.59 5.17 -14.46
N LEU A 186 17.49 5.66 -15.04
CA LEU A 186 17.19 7.09 -15.05
C LEU A 186 16.53 7.57 -13.75
N GLY A 187 15.51 6.86 -13.29
CA GLY A 187 14.68 7.18 -12.14
C GLY A 187 15.48 7.46 -10.87
N PRO A 188 16.47 6.63 -10.47
CA PRO A 188 17.30 6.91 -9.30
C PRO A 188 18.06 8.23 -9.38
N VAL A 189 18.46 8.65 -10.59
CA VAL A 189 19.16 9.91 -10.80
C VAL A 189 18.16 11.07 -10.86
N LEU A 190 17.13 10.93 -11.68
CA LEU A 190 16.18 12.00 -12.00
C LEU A 190 15.22 12.31 -10.84
N LEU A 191 14.87 11.32 -10.00
CA LEU A 191 13.98 11.52 -8.84
C LEU A 191 14.71 11.97 -7.58
N ARG A 192 16.05 12.07 -7.61
CA ARG A 192 16.85 12.45 -6.45
C ARG A 192 16.48 13.87 -6.01
N LYS A 193 16.07 14.02 -4.75
CA LYS A 193 15.61 15.28 -4.13
C LYS A 193 14.37 15.91 -4.79
N GLN A 194 13.57 15.14 -5.54
CA GLN A 194 12.36 15.65 -6.21
C GLN A 194 11.07 15.48 -5.39
N PHE A 195 11.09 14.61 -4.38
CA PHE A 195 9.98 14.46 -3.44
C PHE A 195 10.13 15.43 -2.27
N ASP A 196 9.02 16.00 -1.81
CA ASP A 196 8.97 16.84 -0.60
C ASP A 196 9.45 16.07 0.64
N ASN A 197 9.21 14.76 0.67
CA ASN A 197 9.71 13.87 1.70
C ASN A 197 10.63 12.80 1.08
N GLU A 198 11.91 12.83 1.46
CA GLU A 198 12.93 11.93 0.93
C GLU A 198 12.66 10.45 1.24
N ALA A 199 11.79 10.13 2.20
CA ALA A 199 11.37 8.76 2.47
C ALA A 199 10.79 8.06 1.22
N TYR A 200 10.06 8.79 0.37
CA TYR A 200 9.48 8.24 -0.87
C TYR A 200 10.55 7.92 -1.91
N TYR A 201 11.54 8.79 -2.05
CA TYR A 201 12.70 8.53 -2.90
C TYR A 201 13.47 7.29 -2.41
N ARG A 202 13.73 7.20 -1.10
CA ARG A 202 14.44 6.04 -0.53
C ARG A 202 13.65 4.74 -0.71
N HIS A 203 12.33 4.79 -0.57
CA HIS A 203 11.44 3.65 -0.82
C HIS A 203 11.46 3.22 -2.29
N PHE A 204 11.47 4.15 -3.23
CA PHE A 204 11.69 3.86 -4.64
C PHE A 204 13.08 3.23 -4.90
N CYS A 205 14.15 3.77 -4.33
CA CYS A 205 15.49 3.18 -4.48
C CYS A 205 15.59 1.75 -3.91
N LYS A 206 14.86 1.45 -2.83
CA LYS A 206 14.75 0.07 -2.32
C LYS A 206 14.11 -0.86 -3.36
N LEU A 207 13.03 -0.43 -4.02
CA LEU A 207 12.44 -1.18 -5.14
C LEU A 207 13.47 -1.42 -6.24
N VAL A 208 14.14 -0.36 -6.71
CA VAL A 208 15.13 -0.46 -7.79
C VAL A 208 16.25 -1.44 -7.44
N ARG A 209 16.74 -1.45 -6.19
CA ARG A 209 17.72 -2.43 -5.74
C ARG A 209 17.21 -3.86 -5.87
N LEU A 210 15.97 -4.14 -5.46
CA LEU A 210 15.38 -5.48 -5.55
C LEU A 210 15.20 -5.90 -7.02
N LEU A 211 14.71 -4.98 -7.86
CA LEU A 211 14.53 -5.23 -9.29
C LEU A 211 15.86 -5.50 -9.99
N ASN A 212 16.92 -4.78 -9.65
CA ASN A 212 18.26 -5.05 -10.18
C ASN A 212 18.81 -6.41 -9.75
N ILE A 213 18.40 -6.95 -8.59
CA ILE A 213 18.74 -8.33 -8.21
C ILE A 213 17.97 -9.30 -9.10
N CYS A 214 16.66 -9.10 -9.30
CA CYS A 214 15.84 -9.94 -10.20
C CYS A 214 16.35 -10.00 -11.64
N LEU A 215 17.01 -8.93 -12.12
CA LEU A 215 17.54 -8.83 -13.48
C LEU A 215 18.93 -9.44 -13.66
N ARG A 216 19.54 -9.98 -12.60
CA ARG A 216 20.85 -10.64 -12.71
C ARG A 216 20.71 -11.94 -13.51
N TYR A 217 21.76 -12.26 -14.26
CA TYR A 217 21.86 -13.51 -15.00
C TYR A 217 21.82 -14.74 -14.07
N GLU A 218 22.46 -14.63 -12.91
CA GLU A 218 22.50 -15.67 -11.88
C GLU A 218 22.04 -15.11 -10.53
N LEU A 219 21.28 -15.92 -9.80
CA LEU A 219 20.80 -15.60 -8.45
C LEU A 219 21.47 -16.52 -7.43
N THR A 220 22.07 -15.92 -6.41
CA THR A 220 22.62 -16.66 -5.28
C THR A 220 21.55 -16.99 -4.24
N VAL A 221 21.81 -17.94 -3.34
CA VAL A 221 20.93 -18.22 -2.19
C VAL A 221 20.71 -16.96 -1.33
N LYS A 222 21.73 -16.12 -1.21
CA LYS A 222 21.63 -14.82 -0.53
C LYS A 222 20.68 -13.88 -1.26
N ASP A 223 20.81 -13.77 -2.59
CA ASP A 223 19.90 -12.95 -3.40
C ASP A 223 18.44 -13.40 -3.21
N MET A 224 18.18 -14.72 -3.19
CA MET A 224 16.84 -15.25 -2.94
C MET A 224 16.29 -14.86 -1.56
N SER A 225 17.13 -14.92 -0.51
CA SER A 225 16.77 -14.45 0.83
C SER A 225 16.49 -12.94 0.85
N ASP A 226 17.36 -12.15 0.21
CA ASP A 226 17.26 -10.70 0.13
C ASP A 226 16.01 -10.26 -0.65
N LEU A 227 15.67 -10.95 -1.75
CA LEU A 227 14.44 -10.71 -2.51
C LEU A 227 13.21 -11.05 -1.68
N ARG A 228 13.18 -12.20 -1.02
CA ARG A 228 12.03 -12.65 -0.21
C ARG A 228 11.71 -11.66 0.90
N LYS A 229 12.72 -11.26 1.68
CA LYS A 229 12.55 -10.29 2.78
C LYS A 229 12.34 -8.88 2.24
N GLY A 230 13.11 -8.49 1.24
CA GLY A 230 13.10 -7.14 0.69
C GLY A 230 11.76 -6.77 0.08
N PHE A 231 11.13 -7.63 -0.71
CA PHE A 231 9.79 -7.34 -1.24
C PHE A 231 8.73 -7.29 -0.15
N ALA A 232 8.82 -8.15 0.86
CA ALA A 232 7.92 -8.13 2.01
C ALA A 232 8.03 -6.82 2.81
N ASP A 233 9.25 -6.38 3.10
CA ASP A 233 9.49 -5.11 3.79
C ASP A 233 9.04 -3.92 2.92
N TRP A 234 9.30 -3.98 1.61
CA TRP A 234 8.94 -2.92 0.69
C TRP A 234 7.43 -2.68 0.62
N VAL A 235 6.61 -3.75 0.56
CA VAL A 235 5.15 -3.62 0.53
C VAL A 235 4.59 -3.11 1.86
N LEU A 236 5.15 -3.54 3.00
CA LEU A 236 4.76 -3.01 4.32
C LEU A 236 5.06 -1.52 4.45
N GLU A 237 6.22 -1.07 3.94
CA GLU A 237 6.54 0.35 3.88
C GLU A 237 5.62 1.11 2.92
N TYR A 238 5.30 0.52 1.77
CA TYR A 238 4.39 1.10 0.79
C TYR A 238 3.01 1.39 1.40
N GLU A 239 2.39 0.41 2.06
CA GLU A 239 1.06 0.60 2.67
C GLU A 239 1.09 1.68 3.76
N ARG A 240 2.12 1.66 4.63
CA ARG A 240 2.31 2.70 5.65
C ARG A 240 2.38 4.12 5.09
N TYR A 241 2.92 4.27 3.89
CA TYR A 241 3.12 5.56 3.25
C TYR A 241 1.87 6.13 2.58
N VAL A 242 0.86 5.28 2.35
CA VAL A 242 -0.43 5.62 1.73
C VAL A 242 -1.50 5.94 2.78
N HIS A 243 -1.33 5.54 4.05
CA HIS A 243 -2.30 5.86 5.13
C HIS A 243 -2.22 7.32 5.63
N ALA A 244 -3.38 7.99 5.69
CA ALA A 244 -3.57 9.43 5.94
C ALA A 244 -3.73 9.83 7.44
N PHE A 245 -3.99 11.13 7.72
CA PHE A 245 -4.10 11.75 9.06
C PHE A 245 -5.55 11.79 9.55
N PHE A 246 -5.80 11.76 10.88
CA PHE A 246 -7.15 11.64 11.46
C PHE A 246 -7.49 12.73 12.52
N SER A 247 -8.78 13.07 12.65
CA SER A 247 -9.40 13.78 13.78
C SER A 247 -9.77 12.76 14.87
N ILE A 248 -9.53 13.11 16.12
CA ILE A 248 -9.63 12.21 17.26
C ILE A 248 -10.25 12.98 18.44
N SER A 249 -11.38 12.52 18.98
CA SER A 249 -11.94 13.06 20.22
C SER A 249 -11.29 12.42 21.43
N VAL A 250 -10.46 13.16 22.16
CA VAL A 250 -9.78 12.64 23.35
C VAL A 250 -10.47 13.17 24.61
N LEU A 251 -10.70 12.28 25.57
CA LEU A 251 -11.04 12.66 26.93
C LEU A 251 -9.79 13.19 27.63
N LYS A 252 -9.65 14.51 27.71
CA LYS A 252 -8.52 15.14 28.40
C LYS A 252 -8.83 15.33 29.87
N HIS A 253 -7.87 15.00 30.73
CA HIS A 253 -7.98 15.31 32.14
C HIS A 253 -7.81 16.83 32.35
N LYS A 254 -8.91 17.52 32.68
CA LYS A 254 -8.96 18.99 32.82
C LYS A 254 -7.95 19.55 33.83
N TYR A 255 -7.52 18.72 34.78
CA TYR A 255 -6.67 19.08 35.90
C TYR A 255 -5.35 18.30 35.91
N GLU A 256 -4.81 17.93 34.74
CA GLU A 256 -3.61 17.08 34.57
C GLU A 256 -2.37 17.55 35.37
N HIS A 257 -2.30 18.83 35.71
CA HIS A 257 -1.22 19.43 36.51
C HIS A 257 -1.63 19.80 37.94
N GLN A 258 -2.80 19.37 38.43
CA GLN A 258 -3.32 19.64 39.77
C GLN A 258 -3.65 18.33 40.49
N HIS A 259 -2.61 17.73 41.09
CA HIS A 259 -2.65 16.36 41.64
C HIS A 259 -3.69 16.13 42.77
N ASN A 260 -4.13 17.18 43.47
CA ASN A 260 -5.07 17.07 44.59
C ASN A 260 -6.54 17.30 44.21
N ARG A 261 -6.84 17.50 42.93
CA ARG A 261 -8.21 17.78 42.47
C ARG A 261 -8.82 16.51 41.87
N PRO A 262 -10.09 16.17 42.23
CA PRO A 262 -10.75 15.00 41.67
C PRO A 262 -10.80 15.09 40.15
N SER A 263 -10.58 13.93 39.52
CA SER A 263 -10.43 13.84 38.08
C SER A 263 -11.68 14.29 37.34
N LYS A 264 -11.51 15.29 36.47
CA LYS A 264 -12.57 15.78 35.57
C LYS A 264 -12.09 15.60 34.14
N PHE A 265 -12.74 14.71 33.41
CA PHE A 265 -12.47 14.49 31.99
C PHE A 265 -13.39 15.36 31.15
N VAL A 266 -12.83 15.99 30.13
CA VAL A 266 -13.57 16.78 29.14
C VAL A 266 -13.25 16.22 27.76
N GLN A 267 -14.28 15.96 26.97
CA GLN A 267 -14.11 15.56 25.57
C GLN A 267 -13.67 16.78 24.77
N GLU A 268 -12.49 16.69 24.16
CA GLU A 268 -11.95 17.72 23.27
C GLU A 268 -11.51 17.08 21.95
N THR A 269 -11.87 17.73 20.84
CA THR A 269 -11.36 17.34 19.52
C THR A 269 -9.88 17.67 19.44
N CYS A 270 -9.08 16.64 19.22
CA CYS A 270 -7.67 16.75 18.91
C CYS A 270 -7.40 16.20 17.51
N TYR A 271 -6.25 16.59 16.97
CA TYR A 271 -5.85 16.21 15.62
C TYR A 271 -4.54 15.48 15.72
N GLY A 272 -4.34 14.41 14.96
CA GLY A 272 -3.14 13.62 15.14
C GLY A 272 -2.80 12.73 13.96
N GLN A 273 -1.54 12.36 13.87
CA GLN A 273 -1.12 11.31 12.95
C GLN A 273 -1.14 9.98 13.68
N ILE A 274 -1.87 8.99 13.14
CA ILE A 274 -1.73 7.61 13.59
C ILE A 274 -0.33 7.12 13.25
N LYS A 275 0.33 6.51 14.22
CA LYS A 275 1.69 5.99 14.07
C LYS A 275 1.70 4.47 14.10
N ARG A 276 0.87 3.90 14.97
CA ARG A 276 0.65 2.46 15.11
C ARG A 276 -0.74 2.20 15.65
N ILE A 277 -1.32 1.06 15.26
CA ILE A 277 -2.49 0.47 15.91
C ILE A 277 -1.97 -0.75 16.68
N ILE A 278 -2.39 -0.88 17.93
CA ILE A 278 -1.99 -1.93 18.87
C ILE A 278 -3.27 -2.59 19.36
N SER A 279 -3.46 -3.87 19.04
CA SER A 279 -4.62 -4.62 19.53
C SER A 279 -4.15 -5.78 20.40
N PHE A 280 -4.78 -5.95 21.56
CA PHE A 280 -4.50 -7.06 22.47
C PHE A 280 -5.74 -7.43 23.29
N ILE A 281 -5.71 -8.65 23.84
CA ILE A 281 -6.80 -9.20 24.66
C ILE A 281 -6.37 -9.13 26.12
N ILE A 282 -7.20 -8.51 26.95
CA ILE A 282 -7.05 -8.54 28.40
C ILE A 282 -7.91 -9.70 28.92
N CYS A 283 -7.25 -10.76 29.36
CA CYS A 283 -7.92 -11.91 29.97
C CYS A 283 -8.32 -11.62 31.44
N PRO A 284 -9.38 -12.27 31.95
CA PRO A 284 -9.74 -12.22 33.37
C PRO A 284 -8.53 -12.58 34.24
N SER A 285 -8.30 -11.78 35.28
CA SER A 285 -7.20 -11.96 36.21
C SER A 285 -7.70 -11.79 37.64
N PRO A 286 -7.22 -12.60 38.61
CA PRO A 286 -7.55 -12.42 40.03
C PRO A 286 -7.20 -11.02 40.56
N LEU A 287 -6.24 -10.34 39.92
CA LEU A 287 -5.82 -8.97 40.26
C LEU A 287 -6.79 -7.89 39.74
N PHE A 288 -7.66 -8.21 38.78
CA PHE A 288 -8.60 -7.29 38.15
C PHE A 288 -10.02 -7.87 38.16
N GLN A 289 -10.64 -7.87 39.34
CA GLN A 289 -11.96 -8.48 39.60
C GLN A 289 -13.12 -7.88 38.76
N GLN A 290 -12.91 -6.73 38.13
CA GLN A 290 -13.89 -6.05 37.28
C GLN A 290 -13.99 -6.68 35.88
N ILE A 291 -13.00 -7.49 35.48
CA ILE A 291 -12.92 -8.11 34.14
C ILE A 291 -13.28 -9.59 34.29
N SER A 292 -14.57 -9.91 34.13
CA SER A 292 -15.09 -11.28 34.26
C SER A 292 -15.03 -12.10 32.96
N LYS A 293 -14.77 -11.45 31.82
CA LYS A 293 -14.62 -12.06 30.49
C LYS A 293 -13.47 -11.38 29.73
N PRO A 294 -12.82 -12.06 28.76
CA PRO A 294 -11.80 -11.43 27.94
C PRO A 294 -12.32 -10.16 27.25
N ILE A 295 -11.55 -9.05 27.36
CA ILE A 295 -11.87 -7.76 26.74
C ILE A 295 -10.88 -7.51 25.62
N HIS A 296 -11.40 -7.23 24.42
CA HIS A 296 -10.60 -6.79 23.29
C HIS A 296 -10.33 -5.30 23.41
N LEU A 297 -9.06 -4.92 23.44
CA LEU A 297 -8.63 -3.52 23.51
C LEU A 297 -7.86 -3.18 22.23
N THR A 298 -8.36 -2.22 21.46
CA THR A 298 -7.67 -1.70 20.28
C THR A 298 -7.28 -0.26 20.54
N LEU A 299 -5.97 -0.06 20.76
CA LEU A 299 -5.38 1.23 21.04
C LEU A 299 -4.64 1.74 19.80
N THR A 300 -4.58 3.04 19.67
CA THR A 300 -3.83 3.72 18.63
C THR A 300 -2.77 4.59 19.27
N ALA A 301 -1.52 4.39 18.85
CA ALA A 301 -0.44 5.31 19.16
C ALA A 301 -0.48 6.46 18.14
N ILE A 302 -0.70 7.67 18.63
CA ILE A 302 -0.87 8.88 17.81
C ILE A 302 0.25 9.87 18.12
N ALA A 303 0.62 10.67 17.13
CA ALA A 303 1.42 11.88 17.33
C ALA A 303 0.49 13.10 17.19
N PRO A 304 0.06 13.73 18.31
CA PRO A 304 -0.91 14.82 18.28
C PRO A 304 -0.34 16.07 17.61
N CYS A 305 -1.13 16.76 16.80
CA CYS A 305 -0.80 18.06 16.23
C CYS A 305 -0.83 19.13 17.34
N LYS A 306 0.27 19.87 17.53
CA LYS A 306 0.30 21.02 18.44
C LYS A 306 -0.37 22.20 17.75
N ILE A 307 -1.66 22.41 18.04
CA ILE A 307 -2.40 23.54 17.48
C ILE A 307 -1.80 24.84 18.02
N THR A 308 -1.24 25.63 17.11
CA THR A 308 -0.56 26.89 17.40
C THR A 308 -1.47 28.09 17.29
N ARG A 309 -2.50 28.01 16.44
CA ARG A 309 -3.51 29.06 16.24
C ARG A 309 -4.76 28.49 15.56
N ARG A 310 -5.85 29.25 15.60
CA ARG A 310 -7.01 29.11 14.70
C ARG A 310 -7.11 30.36 13.84
N ASP A 311 -7.52 30.24 12.58
CA ASP A 311 -7.73 31.40 11.70
C ASP A 311 -9.11 32.04 11.94
N ARG A 312 -9.46 33.07 11.14
CA ARG A 312 -10.75 33.79 11.26
C ARG A 312 -11.96 32.92 10.97
N LEU A 313 -11.78 31.78 10.30
CA LEU A 313 -12.83 30.80 10.00
C LEU A 313 -12.86 29.67 11.06
N GLY A 314 -12.01 29.74 12.08
CA GLY A 314 -11.90 28.72 13.14
C GLY A 314 -10.97 27.55 12.81
N THR A 315 -10.36 27.54 11.63
CA THR A 315 -9.53 26.45 11.11
C THR A 315 -8.28 26.25 11.97
N PRO A 316 -8.08 25.08 12.59
CA PRO A 316 -6.90 24.82 13.41
C PRO A 316 -5.62 24.75 12.57
N HIS A 317 -4.55 25.35 13.07
CA HIS A 317 -3.24 25.34 12.42
C HIS A 317 -2.16 24.81 13.36
N PHE A 318 -1.28 23.95 12.85
CA PHE A 318 -0.16 23.39 13.60
C PHE A 318 1.16 23.54 12.86
N ARG A 319 2.27 23.53 13.61
CA ARG A 319 3.63 23.52 13.03
C ARG A 319 4.32 22.18 13.24
N THR A 320 4.16 21.62 14.44
CA THR A 320 4.84 20.40 14.88
C THR A 320 3.83 19.43 15.47
N VAL A 321 4.21 18.15 15.50
CA VAL A 321 3.49 17.13 16.26
C VAL A 321 4.17 16.94 17.62
N GLY A 322 3.39 16.53 18.61
CA GLY A 322 3.82 16.25 19.97
C GLY A 322 4.33 14.83 20.17
N PRO A 323 4.72 14.50 21.42
CA PRO A 323 5.11 13.14 21.79
C PRO A 323 3.96 12.16 21.60
N TYR A 324 4.28 10.87 21.51
CA TYR A 324 3.26 9.85 21.31
C TYR A 324 2.24 9.84 22.45
N ALA A 325 0.97 9.80 22.09
CA ALA A 325 -0.14 9.54 23.00
C ALA A 325 -0.80 8.22 22.59
N ILE A 326 -1.34 7.50 23.57
CA ILE A 326 -2.12 6.29 23.32
C ILE A 326 -3.58 6.64 23.55
N VAL A 327 -4.40 6.38 22.54
CA VAL A 327 -5.85 6.60 22.58
C VAL A 327 -6.57 5.32 22.20
N ASP A 328 -7.77 5.09 22.73
CA ASP A 328 -8.61 4.01 22.21
C ASP A 328 -9.02 4.33 20.76
N VAL A 329 -9.05 3.32 19.89
CA VAL A 329 -9.40 3.51 18.47
C VAL A 329 -10.82 4.05 18.28
N SER A 330 -11.74 3.78 19.22
CA SER A 330 -13.12 4.28 19.21
C SER A 330 -13.22 5.80 19.33
N TYR A 331 -12.15 6.46 19.75
CA TYR A 331 -12.06 7.91 19.83
C TYR A 331 -11.66 8.58 18.50
N ILE A 332 -11.37 7.81 17.45
CA ILE A 332 -11.04 8.36 16.13
C ILE A 332 -12.35 8.64 15.38
N GLU A 333 -12.65 9.91 15.17
CA GLU A 333 -13.96 10.32 14.65
C GLU A 333 -13.98 10.49 13.13
N ALA A 334 -12.87 10.92 12.52
CA ALA A 334 -12.83 11.20 11.09
C ALA A 334 -11.40 11.20 10.53
N LEU A 335 -11.26 11.00 9.22
CA LEU A 335 -10.04 11.33 8.50
C LEU A 335 -9.99 12.84 8.21
N ILE A 336 -8.82 13.47 8.35
CA ILE A 336 -8.64 14.92 8.10
C ILE A 336 -7.60 15.19 7.02
N GLY A 337 -7.83 16.27 6.28
CA GLY A 337 -6.84 16.85 5.37
C GLY A 337 -5.95 17.86 6.09
N ARG A 338 -4.82 18.22 5.45
CA ARG A 338 -4.02 19.38 5.85
C ARG A 338 -3.52 20.15 4.63
N VAL A 339 -3.50 21.47 4.74
CA VAL A 339 -3.00 22.36 3.69
C VAL A 339 -1.88 23.23 4.25
N LYS A 340 -0.73 23.27 3.56
CA LYS A 340 0.39 24.12 3.95
C LYS A 340 0.02 25.57 3.70
N ASP A 341 0.13 26.41 4.73
CA ASP A 341 -0.03 27.86 4.59
C ASP A 341 1.13 28.39 3.73
N PRO A 342 0.89 29.01 2.56
CA PRO A 342 1.97 29.48 1.69
C PRO A 342 2.78 30.62 2.30
N LYS A 343 2.19 31.38 3.23
CA LYS A 343 2.79 32.59 3.83
C LYS A 343 3.43 32.30 5.19
N LYS A 344 3.16 31.16 5.80
CA LYS A 344 3.64 30.79 7.15
C LYS A 344 4.08 29.34 7.15
N SER A 345 5.17 28.99 7.86
CA SER A 345 5.61 27.58 8.02
C SER A 345 4.69 26.77 8.93
N THR A 346 3.39 26.69 8.62
CA THR A 346 2.34 26.03 9.39
C THR A 346 1.35 25.32 8.46
N TRP A 347 0.65 24.32 8.96
CA TRP A 347 -0.35 23.55 8.26
C TRP A 347 -1.74 23.87 8.82
N ALA A 348 -2.70 24.20 7.98
CA ALA A 348 -4.12 24.27 8.29
C ALA A 348 -4.72 22.86 8.26
N ILE A 349 -5.60 22.53 9.20
CA ILE A 349 -6.35 21.27 9.23
C ILE A 349 -7.69 21.47 8.54
N ILE A 350 -8.06 20.54 7.66
CA ILE A 350 -9.34 20.55 6.95
C ILE A 350 -10.14 19.35 7.41
N GLU A 351 -11.30 19.62 7.99
CA GLU A 351 -12.32 18.63 8.33
C GLU A 351 -13.41 18.68 7.24
N ARG A 352 -14.06 17.55 6.98
CA ARG A 352 -15.15 17.46 5.99
C ARG A 352 -16.50 17.77 6.64
#